data_AF-A0A535DHG1-F1
#
_entry.id   AF-A0A535DHG1-F1
#
_cell.length_a   1.000
_cell.length_b   1.000
_cell.length_c   1.000
_cell.angle_alpha   90.00
_cell.angle_beta   90.00
_cell.angle_gamma   90.00
#
_symmetry.space_group_name_H-M   'P 1'
#
loop_
_entity.id
_entity.type
_entity.pdbx_description
1 polymer ?
#
loop_
_entity_poly.entity_id
_entity_poly.type
_entity_poly.pdbx_seq_one_letter_code
_entity_poly.pdbx_strand_id
1 'polypeptide(L)'
;MSSHREAPAISKDPVADNTDLYAFVSADQPSTVTIIANYIPLEEPAGGPNFNLFGDDVLYEIKIDNNGDGVEDVTYQFRFTTQILNPETFLYNVGPIASLADPNWNMRQTYSVTKVRGARGHKETVLAEALISPPVNIGPRSTPDYPSLANAAIHTLPSGEKVFAGQREEAFNVDLGSIFDLGTLRPFQNLHLISTPATGGVDASKGFNVHSIAIQVPRTHVTRNGSAPSDPLDANAVIGVWATASRQRALIRQPQPGRQHEAGPWVQVSRLGEPLINEVIIPLGKKDYWNSTYPADDSQFIQYYNNPELAGLLPVLYPGVFPNLATLNA
;
A
#
# COMPACT_ATOMS: atom_id res chain seq x y z
N MET A 1 -1.81 -7.28 5.11
CA MET A 1 -2.48 -6.30 5.97
C MET A 1 -3.41 -5.49 5.08
N SER A 2 -4.63 -5.89 4.70
CA SER A 2 -5.21 -5.19 3.53
C SER A 2 -6.36 -4.23 3.79
N SER A 3 -6.07 -2.96 3.51
CA SER A 3 -6.98 -1.85 3.30
C SER A 3 -7.44 -1.84 1.84
N HIS A 4 -8.75 -1.68 1.63
CA HIS A 4 -9.35 -1.71 0.30
C HIS A 4 -10.44 -0.65 0.25
N ARG A 5 -10.12 0.54 -0.27
CA ARG A 5 -11.09 1.65 -0.34
C ARG A 5 -11.70 1.91 1.04
N GLU A 6 -10.86 1.81 2.05
CA GLU A 6 -11.18 1.74 3.47
C GLU A 6 -11.84 3.00 3.97
N ALA A 7 -11.57 4.14 3.34
CA ALA A 7 -12.12 5.45 3.65
C ALA A 7 -12.94 6.04 2.49
N PRO A 8 -14.02 6.81 2.75
CA PRO A 8 -14.85 7.40 1.70
C PRO A 8 -14.10 8.22 0.65
N ALA A 9 -13.08 8.99 1.04
CA ALA A 9 -12.27 9.76 0.10
C ALA A 9 -11.37 8.85 -0.76
N ILE A 10 -10.68 7.89 -0.13
CA ILE A 10 -9.80 6.93 -0.82
C ILE A 10 -10.58 6.02 -1.77
N SER A 11 -11.82 5.68 -1.46
CA SER A 11 -12.69 4.93 -2.38
C SER A 11 -12.91 5.62 -3.74
N LYS A 12 -12.59 6.91 -3.85
CA LYS A 12 -12.69 7.74 -5.06
C LYS A 12 -11.31 8.18 -5.60
N ASP A 13 -10.22 7.78 -4.96
CA ASP A 13 -8.84 8.07 -5.35
C ASP A 13 -8.01 6.76 -5.37
N PRO A 14 -8.26 5.87 -6.34
CA PRO A 14 -7.74 4.51 -6.33
C PRO A 14 -6.21 4.43 -6.36
N VAL A 15 -5.53 5.42 -6.96
CA VAL A 15 -4.05 5.41 -7.04
C VAL A 15 -3.38 5.82 -5.73
N ALA A 16 -4.12 6.43 -4.80
CA ALA A 16 -3.66 6.76 -3.46
C ALA A 16 -4.14 5.76 -2.39
N ASP A 17 -4.84 4.70 -2.80
CA ASP A 17 -5.33 3.64 -1.94
C ASP A 17 -4.17 2.74 -1.50
N ASN A 18 -3.76 2.88 -0.24
CA ASN A 18 -2.68 2.11 0.36
C ASN A 18 -3.29 0.85 0.97
N THR A 19 -2.85 -0.31 0.50
CA THR A 19 -3.51 -1.57 0.82
C THR A 19 -2.77 -2.31 1.89
N ASP A 20 -1.48 -2.57 1.74
CA ASP A 20 -0.71 -3.44 2.63
C ASP A 20 0.69 -2.92 2.93
N LEU A 21 1.18 -3.18 4.14
CA LEU A 21 2.55 -2.93 4.52
C LEU A 21 3.19 -4.19 5.09
N TYR A 22 4.39 -4.49 4.62
CA TYR A 22 5.23 -5.57 5.12
C TYR A 22 6.61 -5.01 5.47
N ALA A 23 7.16 -5.42 6.60
CA ALA A 23 8.53 -5.09 6.98
C ALA A 23 9.16 -6.29 7.68
N PHE A 24 10.30 -6.77 7.16
CA PHE A 24 10.97 -7.96 7.68
C PHE A 24 12.47 -7.94 7.38
N VAL A 25 13.27 -8.59 8.22
CA VAL A 25 14.68 -8.84 7.90
C VAL A 25 14.76 -9.78 6.70
N SER A 26 15.49 -9.38 5.67
CA SER A 26 15.51 -10.14 4.40
C SER A 26 16.21 -11.48 4.59
N ALA A 27 15.54 -12.58 4.24
CA ALA A 27 16.10 -13.92 4.38
C ALA A 27 17.30 -14.18 3.45
N ASP A 28 17.28 -13.57 2.26
CA ASP A 28 18.36 -13.63 1.27
C ASP A 28 19.55 -12.73 1.61
N GLN A 29 19.31 -11.64 2.36
CA GLN A 29 20.33 -10.70 2.81
C GLN A 29 20.06 -10.22 4.25
N PRO A 30 20.43 -11.01 5.29
CA PRO A 30 20.07 -10.74 6.69
C PRO A 30 20.63 -9.43 7.30
N SER A 31 21.59 -8.78 6.63
CA SER A 31 22.09 -7.44 6.97
C SER A 31 21.17 -6.31 6.50
N THR A 32 20.04 -6.64 5.87
CA THR A 32 19.07 -5.69 5.31
C THR A 32 17.67 -5.91 5.89
N VAL A 33 16.81 -4.91 5.74
CA VAL A 33 15.36 -4.98 5.99
C VAL A 33 14.67 -4.78 4.65
N THR A 34 13.73 -5.66 4.32
CA THR A 34 12.82 -5.48 3.19
C THR A 34 11.53 -4.86 3.69
N ILE A 35 11.11 -3.77 3.05
CA ILE A 35 9.84 -3.09 3.28
C ILE A 35 9.05 -3.10 1.97
N ILE A 36 7.78 -3.46 2.02
CA ILE A 36 6.89 -3.51 0.86
C ILE A 36 5.61 -2.76 1.22
N ALA A 37 5.32 -1.69 0.48
CA ALA A 37 4.07 -0.94 0.56
C ALA A 37 3.26 -1.22 -0.71
N ASN A 38 2.07 -1.77 -0.55
CA ASN A 38 1.14 -2.07 -1.63
C ASN A 38 0.11 -0.96 -1.78
N TYR A 39 -0.29 -0.71 -3.02
CA TYR A 39 -1.26 0.28 -3.42
C TYR A 39 -2.15 -0.30 -4.52
N ILE A 40 -3.33 0.29 -4.71
CA ILE A 40 -4.25 -0.06 -5.80
C ILE A 40 -4.72 -1.52 -5.66
N PRO A 41 -5.76 -1.78 -4.84
CA PRO A 41 -6.19 -3.14 -4.57
C PRO A 41 -6.97 -3.75 -5.74
N LEU A 42 -7.08 -5.08 -5.75
CA LEU A 42 -8.02 -5.86 -6.58
C LEU A 42 -7.91 -5.54 -8.08
N GLU A 43 -6.68 -5.49 -8.58
CA GLU A 43 -6.42 -5.19 -9.97
C GLU A 43 -6.75 -6.38 -10.86
N GLU A 44 -7.87 -6.29 -11.57
CA GLU A 44 -8.28 -7.32 -12.52
C GLU A 44 -7.34 -7.32 -13.75
N PRO A 45 -6.68 -8.45 -14.08
CA PRO A 45 -5.81 -8.53 -15.26
C PRO A 45 -6.50 -8.13 -16.57
N ALA A 46 -7.81 -8.40 -16.68
CA ALA A 46 -8.65 -8.08 -17.82
C ALA A 46 -9.35 -6.71 -17.75
N GLY A 47 -9.00 -5.85 -16.78
CA GLY A 47 -9.66 -4.56 -16.50
C GLY A 47 -9.42 -3.43 -17.52
N GLY A 48 -9.04 -3.75 -18.76
CA GLY A 48 -8.74 -2.77 -19.80
C GLY A 48 -9.96 -1.94 -20.25
N PRO A 49 -9.79 -0.99 -21.20
CA PRO A 49 -8.61 -0.78 -22.05
C PRO A 49 -7.49 0.06 -21.41
N ASN A 50 -7.70 0.61 -20.21
CA ASN A 50 -6.67 1.29 -19.42
C ASN A 50 -6.36 0.43 -18.20
N PHE A 51 -5.07 0.25 -17.91
CA PHE A 51 -4.61 -0.57 -16.81
C PHE A 51 -4.11 0.29 -15.66
N ASN A 52 -4.02 -0.31 -14.47
CA ASN A 52 -3.55 0.36 -13.27
C ASN A 52 -2.10 0.83 -13.42
N LEU A 53 -1.81 1.99 -12.86
CA LEU A 53 -0.49 2.59 -12.74
C LEU A 53 -0.43 3.38 -11.43
N PHE A 54 0.77 3.62 -10.91
CA PHE A 54 0.94 4.63 -9.88
C PHE A 54 0.54 6.02 -10.41
N GLY A 55 0.05 6.90 -9.53
CA GLY A 55 -0.31 8.26 -9.89
C GLY A 55 0.92 9.16 -10.02
N ASP A 56 1.03 9.87 -11.14
CA ASP A 56 2.09 10.88 -11.39
C ASP A 56 1.96 12.10 -10.42
N ASP A 57 0.77 12.28 -9.86
CA ASP A 57 0.34 13.34 -8.94
C ASP A 57 0.30 12.88 -7.46
N VAL A 58 0.81 11.68 -7.16
CA VAL A 58 0.94 11.17 -5.78
C VAL A 58 2.38 11.23 -5.31
N LEU A 59 2.62 11.69 -4.09
CA LEU A 59 3.87 11.41 -3.37
C LEU A 59 3.67 10.15 -2.53
N TYR A 60 4.33 9.06 -2.93
CA TYR A 60 4.36 7.81 -2.17
C TYR A 60 5.56 7.80 -1.25
N GLU A 61 5.36 7.44 0.01
CA GLU A 61 6.44 7.41 1.00
C GLU A 61 6.41 6.12 1.80
N ILE A 62 7.59 5.58 2.07
CA ILE A 62 7.84 4.63 3.15
C ILE A 62 8.55 5.41 4.26
N LYS A 63 7.93 5.48 5.42
CA LYS A 63 8.37 6.25 6.59
C LYS A 63 8.85 5.31 7.68
N ILE A 64 9.95 5.69 8.32
CA ILE A 64 10.61 4.91 9.35
C ILE A 64 10.87 5.81 10.55
N ASP A 65 10.33 5.41 11.70
CA ASP A 65 10.64 5.95 13.03
C ASP A 65 11.65 5.00 13.69
N ASN A 66 12.79 5.52 14.14
CA ASN A 66 13.81 4.73 14.84
C ASN A 66 14.06 5.20 16.27
N ASN A 67 13.18 6.04 16.81
CA ASN A 67 13.28 6.60 18.14
C ASN A 67 12.02 6.35 19.01
N GLY A 68 10.89 5.97 18.39
CA GLY A 68 9.65 5.56 19.04
C GLY A 68 8.67 6.69 19.34
N ASP A 69 8.80 7.87 18.73
CA ASP A 69 7.90 9.00 18.93
C ASP A 69 6.72 9.05 17.94
N GLY A 70 6.64 8.10 17.00
CA GLY A 70 5.60 8.05 15.98
C GLY A 70 5.75 9.09 14.86
N VAL A 71 6.94 9.70 14.73
CA VAL A 71 7.33 10.65 13.69
C VAL A 71 8.54 10.11 12.93
N GLU A 72 8.58 10.30 11.62
CA GLU A 72 9.62 9.68 10.80
C GLU A 72 10.99 10.33 10.98
N ASP A 73 12.01 9.49 11.12
CA ASP A 73 13.42 9.85 11.10
C ASP A 73 14.06 9.65 9.72
N VAL A 74 13.54 8.67 8.97
CA VAL A 74 13.97 8.33 7.61
C VAL A 74 12.76 8.11 6.71
N THR A 75 12.75 8.76 5.55
CA THR A 75 11.70 8.57 4.53
C THR A 75 12.32 8.19 3.21
N TYR A 76 11.72 7.21 2.52
CA TYR A 76 11.98 6.92 1.12
C TYR A 76 10.77 7.38 0.30
N GLN A 77 10.99 8.37 -0.55
CA GLN A 77 9.98 8.97 -1.42
C GLN A 77 10.09 8.39 -2.82
N PHE A 78 8.94 8.03 -3.40
CA PHE A 78 8.80 7.52 -4.75
C PHE A 78 7.89 8.44 -5.54
N ARG A 79 8.39 8.90 -6.69
CA ARG A 79 7.68 9.80 -7.61
C ARG A 79 7.67 9.18 -8.99
N PHE A 80 6.49 9.04 -9.56
CA PHE A 80 6.28 8.36 -10.83
C PHE A 80 6.05 9.36 -11.97
N THR A 81 6.37 8.95 -13.18
CA THR A 81 6.08 9.71 -14.40
C THR A 81 5.70 8.74 -15.50
N THR A 82 4.55 9.00 -16.13
CA THR A 82 4.02 8.18 -17.20
C THR A 82 4.33 8.79 -18.56
N GLN A 83 4.79 7.96 -19.49
CA GLN A 83 5.03 8.31 -20.88
C GLN A 83 4.14 7.45 -21.79
N ILE A 84 3.40 8.10 -22.67
CA ILE A 84 2.65 7.48 -23.76
C ILE A 84 3.44 7.70 -25.04
N LEU A 85 3.86 6.62 -25.71
CA LEU A 85 4.68 6.68 -26.92
C LEU A 85 3.86 6.98 -28.18
N ASN A 86 2.65 6.42 -28.26
CA ASN A 86 1.68 6.60 -29.33
C ASN A 86 0.31 6.97 -28.74
N PRO A 87 -0.04 8.26 -28.68
CA PRO A 87 -1.33 8.72 -28.17
C PRO A 87 -2.50 8.47 -29.15
N GLU A 88 -2.21 8.08 -30.39
CA GLU A 88 -3.22 7.88 -31.45
C GLU A 88 -3.84 6.46 -31.43
N THR A 89 -3.47 5.62 -30.45
CA THR A 89 -4.04 4.29 -30.26
C THR A 89 -4.66 4.14 -28.87
N PHE A 90 -5.72 3.35 -28.76
CA PHE A 90 -6.31 2.96 -27.47
C PHE A 90 -5.54 1.81 -26.80
N LEU A 91 -4.54 1.23 -27.49
CA LEU A 91 -3.84 0.04 -27.03
C LEU A 91 -2.72 0.38 -26.03
N TYR A 92 -2.71 -0.32 -24.90
CA TYR A 92 -1.59 -0.34 -23.96
C TYR A 92 -0.30 -0.91 -24.59
N ASN A 93 -0.46 -1.87 -25.49
CA ASN A 93 0.62 -2.47 -26.26
C ASN A 93 0.12 -2.92 -27.64
N VAL A 94 0.94 -2.72 -28.68
CA VAL A 94 0.58 -3.06 -30.08
C VAL A 94 1.03 -4.46 -30.49
N GLY A 95 1.68 -5.18 -29.59
CA GLY A 95 2.18 -6.55 -29.74
C GLY A 95 2.71 -7.08 -28.40
N PRO A 96 3.20 -8.32 -28.33
CA PRO A 96 3.79 -8.86 -27.11
C PRO A 96 4.96 -7.99 -26.61
N ILE A 97 5.06 -7.84 -25.29
CA ILE A 97 6.16 -7.14 -24.61
C ILE A 97 7.16 -8.20 -24.12
N ALA A 98 8.34 -8.25 -24.73
CA ALA A 98 9.39 -9.21 -24.37
C ALA A 98 10.51 -8.59 -23.51
N SER A 99 10.56 -7.25 -23.41
CA SER A 99 11.54 -6.54 -22.59
C SER A 99 11.02 -5.17 -22.16
N LEU A 100 11.69 -4.54 -21.19
CA LEU A 100 11.34 -3.20 -20.71
C LEU A 100 11.59 -2.08 -21.74
N ALA A 101 12.37 -2.37 -22.79
CA ALA A 101 12.61 -1.44 -23.88
C ALA A 101 11.73 -1.71 -25.12
N ASP A 102 10.90 -2.76 -25.09
CA ASP A 102 10.18 -3.27 -26.25
C ASP A 102 9.31 -2.19 -26.92
N PRO A 103 9.48 -1.94 -28.24
CA PRO A 103 8.73 -0.91 -28.95
C PRO A 103 7.21 -1.17 -28.95
N ASN A 104 6.76 -2.40 -28.68
CA ASN A 104 5.34 -2.71 -28.59
C ASN A 104 4.69 -2.13 -27.33
N TRP A 105 5.46 -1.76 -26.30
CA TRP A 105 4.95 -1.25 -25.03
C TRP A 105 4.72 0.26 -25.09
N ASN A 106 3.44 0.67 -25.16
CA ASN A 106 3.02 2.05 -25.44
C ASN A 106 3.04 2.95 -24.21
N MET A 107 2.64 2.43 -23.04
CA MET A 107 2.42 3.22 -21.82
C MET A 107 3.41 2.81 -20.74
N ARG A 108 4.50 3.58 -20.62
CA ARG A 108 5.64 3.28 -19.75
C ARG A 108 5.63 4.17 -18.53
N GLN A 109 6.03 3.64 -17.38
CA GLN A 109 6.21 4.43 -16.17
C GLN A 109 7.64 4.32 -15.67
N THR A 110 8.23 5.48 -15.35
CA THR A 110 9.49 5.57 -14.63
C THR A 110 9.29 6.21 -13.27
N TYR A 111 10.25 6.05 -12.38
CA TYR A 111 10.22 6.65 -11.06
C TYR A 111 11.60 7.09 -10.56
N SER A 112 11.59 8.01 -9.61
CA SER A 112 12.75 8.37 -8.80
C SER A 112 12.60 7.87 -7.37
N VAL A 113 13.75 7.74 -6.69
CA VAL A 113 13.82 7.40 -5.26
C VAL A 113 14.62 8.48 -4.56
N THR A 114 13.99 9.17 -3.61
CA THR A 114 14.63 10.20 -2.78
C THR A 114 14.62 9.77 -1.33
N LYS A 115 15.78 9.86 -0.66
CA LYS A 115 15.90 9.62 0.77
C LYS A 115 15.85 10.95 1.51
N VAL A 116 15.01 11.02 2.53
CA VAL A 116 14.88 12.17 3.42
C VAL A 116 15.31 11.76 4.83
N ARG A 117 16.10 12.59 5.50
CA ARG A 117 16.52 12.38 6.90
C ARG A 117 16.07 13.53 7.81
N GLY A 118 15.57 13.15 8.99
CA GLY A 118 15.05 14.02 10.03
C GLY A 118 13.58 14.38 9.82
N ALA A 119 12.84 14.54 10.92
CA ALA A 119 11.42 14.92 10.92
C ALA A 119 11.18 16.16 10.04
N ARG A 120 10.29 16.03 9.05
CA ARG A 120 9.91 17.12 8.11
C ARG A 120 11.03 17.65 7.18
N GLY A 121 11.97 16.81 6.74
CA GLY A 121 12.72 17.12 5.52
C GLY A 121 14.03 17.88 5.67
N HIS A 122 14.76 17.70 6.77
CA HIS A 122 15.99 18.45 7.01
C HIS A 122 17.12 18.17 6.01
N LYS A 123 17.14 16.97 5.40
CA LYS A 123 18.12 16.62 4.37
C LYS A 123 17.54 15.64 3.37
N GLU A 124 17.42 16.07 2.12
CA GLU A 124 17.02 15.25 0.99
C GLU A 124 18.24 14.83 0.16
N THR A 125 18.24 13.58 -0.29
CA THR A 125 19.24 13.01 -1.20
C THR A 125 18.53 12.18 -2.26
N VAL A 126 18.59 12.59 -3.52
CA VAL A 126 18.13 11.78 -4.65
C VAL A 126 19.07 10.58 -4.78
N LEU A 127 18.53 9.36 -4.65
CA LEU A 127 19.29 8.12 -4.74
C LEU A 127 19.36 7.60 -6.18
N ALA A 128 18.28 7.78 -6.93
CA ALA A 128 18.19 7.44 -8.35
C ALA A 128 17.00 8.13 -9.02
N GLU A 129 17.10 8.26 -10.34
CA GLU A 129 16.07 8.82 -11.21
C GLU A 129 15.87 7.90 -12.43
N ALA A 130 14.73 8.04 -13.10
CA ALA A 130 14.39 7.33 -14.33
C ALA A 130 14.48 5.79 -14.22
N LEU A 131 14.22 5.23 -13.03
CA LEU A 131 14.08 3.79 -12.84
C LEU A 131 12.79 3.32 -13.52
N ILE A 132 12.82 2.22 -14.26
CA ILE A 132 11.65 1.74 -14.99
C ILE A 132 10.80 0.81 -14.10
N SER A 133 9.49 1.04 -14.04
CA SER A 133 8.48 0.08 -13.56
C SER A 133 8.26 -0.98 -14.65
N PRO A 134 7.96 -2.26 -14.35
CA PRO A 134 7.55 -3.19 -15.40
C PRO A 134 6.19 -2.78 -16.00
N PRO A 135 5.80 -3.35 -17.16
CA PRO A 135 4.42 -3.26 -17.64
C PRO A 135 3.45 -3.97 -16.67
N VAL A 136 2.15 -3.84 -16.86
CA VAL A 136 1.15 -4.67 -16.15
C VAL A 136 1.04 -6.09 -16.73
N ASN A 137 0.72 -7.07 -15.89
CA ASN A 137 0.45 -8.46 -16.24
C ASN A 137 -0.98 -8.65 -16.77
N ILE A 138 -1.18 -8.28 -18.03
CA ILE A 138 -2.50 -8.37 -18.71
C ILE A 138 -2.86 -9.83 -19.02
N GLY A 139 -1.86 -10.60 -19.45
CA GLY A 139 -2.05 -12.00 -19.84
C GLY A 139 -1.13 -12.45 -20.98
N PRO A 140 -1.26 -13.71 -21.42
CA PRO A 140 -0.23 -14.41 -22.21
C PRO A 140 0.03 -13.84 -23.61
N ARG A 141 -0.83 -12.95 -24.12
CA ARG A 141 -0.62 -12.26 -25.41
C ARG A 141 0.19 -10.97 -25.28
N SER A 142 -0.02 -10.22 -24.20
CA SER A 142 0.67 -8.95 -23.98
C SER A 142 1.94 -9.13 -23.17
N THR A 143 1.88 -9.93 -22.10
CA THR A 143 2.99 -10.19 -21.17
C THR A 143 3.19 -11.70 -20.99
N PRO A 144 3.66 -12.40 -22.03
CA PRO A 144 3.82 -13.86 -22.01
C PRO A 144 4.78 -14.37 -20.92
N ASP A 145 5.76 -13.56 -20.53
CA ASP A 145 6.72 -13.85 -19.46
C ASP A 145 6.82 -12.65 -18.50
N TYR A 146 5.74 -12.42 -17.76
CA TYR A 146 5.70 -11.36 -16.75
C TYR A 146 6.81 -11.48 -15.68
N PRO A 147 7.13 -12.67 -15.13
CA PRO A 147 8.22 -12.79 -14.17
C PRO A 147 9.56 -12.24 -14.66
N SER A 148 9.93 -12.49 -15.92
CA SER A 148 11.16 -11.93 -16.49
C SER A 148 11.13 -10.41 -16.60
N LEU A 149 9.98 -9.84 -17.01
CA LEU A 149 9.80 -8.37 -17.07
C LEU A 149 9.89 -7.73 -15.68
N ALA A 150 9.21 -8.32 -14.69
CA ALA A 150 9.24 -7.89 -13.31
C ALA A 150 10.64 -7.96 -12.69
N ASN A 151 11.39 -9.04 -12.94
CA ASN A 151 12.75 -9.21 -12.46
C ASN A 151 13.73 -8.22 -13.10
N ALA A 152 13.57 -7.92 -14.39
CA ALA A 152 14.38 -6.92 -15.09
C ALA A 152 14.15 -5.49 -14.57
N ALA A 153 13.03 -5.23 -13.88
CA ALA A 153 12.68 -3.94 -13.29
C ALA A 153 13.11 -3.81 -11.81
N ILE A 154 13.94 -4.72 -11.32
CA ILE A 154 14.55 -4.63 -10.00
C ILE A 154 15.88 -3.87 -10.12
N HIS A 155 16.03 -2.77 -9.38
CA HIS A 155 17.17 -1.88 -9.48
C HIS A 155 18.00 -1.88 -8.21
N THR A 156 19.32 -2.00 -8.33
CA THR A 156 20.26 -1.75 -7.21
C THR A 156 20.73 -0.31 -7.30
N LEU A 157 20.51 0.46 -6.23
CA LEU A 157 20.87 1.87 -6.16
C LEU A 157 22.36 2.03 -5.77
N PRO A 158 23.02 3.14 -6.15
CA PRO A 158 24.42 3.40 -5.78
C PRO A 158 24.68 3.43 -4.27
N SER A 159 23.66 3.77 -3.48
CA SER A 159 23.70 3.79 -2.02
C SER A 159 23.56 2.40 -1.38
N GLY A 160 23.24 1.35 -2.14
CA GLY A 160 23.17 -0.03 -1.66
C GLY A 160 21.76 -0.55 -1.37
N GLU A 161 20.73 0.31 -1.44
CA GLU A 161 19.34 -0.15 -1.49
C GLU A 161 19.04 -0.89 -2.78
N LYS A 162 18.09 -1.84 -2.72
CA LYS A 162 17.53 -2.50 -3.90
C LYS A 162 16.03 -2.23 -3.94
N VAL A 163 15.52 -1.75 -5.07
CA VAL A 163 14.14 -1.29 -5.22
C VAL A 163 13.42 -2.00 -6.35
N PHE A 164 12.11 -2.10 -6.20
CA PHE A 164 11.17 -2.50 -7.22
C PHE A 164 9.88 -1.68 -7.04
N ALA A 165 9.28 -1.22 -8.13
CA ALA A 165 7.95 -0.63 -8.11
C ALA A 165 7.17 -1.15 -9.32
N GLY A 166 5.98 -1.72 -9.09
CA GLY A 166 5.09 -2.22 -10.15
C GLY A 166 4.16 -3.33 -9.67
N GLN A 167 3.44 -3.94 -10.62
CA GLN A 167 2.39 -4.90 -10.30
C GLN A 167 2.96 -6.24 -9.74
N ARG A 168 2.26 -6.82 -8.77
CA ARG A 168 2.48 -8.16 -8.21
C ARG A 168 1.13 -8.83 -7.93
N GLU A 169 1.12 -10.15 -7.83
CA GLU A 169 -0.07 -10.87 -7.33
C GLU A 169 -0.34 -10.43 -5.88
N GLU A 170 -1.62 -10.22 -5.54
CA GLU A 170 -1.99 -9.92 -4.16
C GLU A 170 -1.72 -11.14 -3.26
N ALA A 171 -0.91 -10.95 -2.23
CA ALA A 171 -0.47 -12.02 -1.33
C ALA A 171 -1.28 -12.06 -0.03
N PHE A 172 -2.11 -11.05 0.24
CA PHE A 172 -2.97 -11.01 1.40
C PHE A 172 -4.27 -11.76 1.15
N ASN A 173 -4.36 -12.96 1.70
CA ASN A 173 -5.60 -13.75 1.67
C ASN A 173 -6.60 -13.18 2.68
N VAL A 174 -7.75 -12.74 2.19
CA VAL A 174 -8.79 -12.14 3.04
C VAL A 174 -10.18 -12.42 2.52
N ASP A 175 -11.08 -12.73 3.45
CA ASP A 175 -12.49 -12.90 3.16
C ASP A 175 -13.26 -11.59 3.36
N LEU A 176 -13.09 -10.66 2.42
CA LEU A 176 -13.74 -9.34 2.45
C LEU A 176 -15.27 -9.47 2.52
N GLY A 177 -15.82 -10.40 1.74
CA GLY A 177 -17.25 -10.67 1.72
C GLY A 177 -17.77 -11.17 3.07
N SER A 178 -16.98 -11.88 3.86
CA SER A 178 -17.42 -12.33 5.19
C SER A 178 -17.58 -11.18 6.18
N ILE A 179 -16.67 -10.22 6.20
CA ILE A 179 -16.73 -9.10 7.16
C ILE A 179 -17.65 -7.99 6.67
N PHE A 180 -17.55 -7.60 5.40
CA PHE A 180 -18.27 -6.44 4.85
C PHE A 180 -19.67 -6.77 4.32
N ASP A 181 -20.05 -8.05 4.23
CA ASP A 181 -21.46 -8.47 4.11
C ASP A 181 -22.04 -8.78 5.49
N LEU A 182 -22.32 -7.70 6.24
CA LEU A 182 -22.95 -7.73 7.57
C LEU A 182 -22.25 -8.62 8.61
N GLY A 183 -20.92 -8.76 8.56
CA GLY A 183 -20.18 -9.57 9.53
C GLY A 183 -20.55 -11.05 9.49
N THR A 184 -20.98 -11.56 8.33
CA THR A 184 -21.28 -12.97 8.07
C THR A 184 -20.01 -13.83 8.08
N LEU A 185 -19.47 -14.08 9.27
CA LEU A 185 -18.32 -14.96 9.56
C LEU A 185 -18.50 -16.35 8.96
N ARG A 186 -17.47 -16.80 8.25
CA ARG A 186 -17.37 -18.18 7.71
C ARG A 186 -16.48 -19.04 8.61
N PRO A 187 -16.80 -20.33 8.83
CA PRO A 187 -17.95 -21.07 8.30
C PRO A 187 -19.19 -21.01 9.22
N PHE A 188 -19.41 -19.90 9.92
CA PHE A 188 -20.43 -19.79 10.96
C PHE A 188 -21.76 -19.22 10.48
N GLN A 189 -21.99 -19.05 9.17
CA GLN A 189 -23.19 -18.38 8.65
C GLN A 189 -24.51 -19.00 9.14
N ASN A 190 -24.51 -20.30 9.42
CA ASN A 190 -25.69 -20.99 9.96
C ASN A 190 -26.04 -20.54 11.38
N LEU A 191 -25.10 -19.94 12.11
CA LEU A 191 -25.26 -19.36 13.45
C LEU A 191 -25.53 -17.85 13.42
N HIS A 192 -25.45 -17.22 12.25
CA HIS A 192 -25.73 -15.80 12.08
C HIS A 192 -27.24 -15.52 12.21
N LEU A 193 -27.61 -14.31 12.65
CA LEU A 193 -28.99 -13.86 12.82
C LEU A 193 -29.80 -13.98 11.51
N ILE A 194 -29.16 -13.69 10.38
CA ILE A 194 -29.67 -13.96 9.04
C ILE A 194 -28.98 -15.22 8.54
N SER A 195 -29.54 -16.37 8.92
CA SER A 195 -28.89 -17.67 8.72
C SER A 195 -28.86 -18.11 7.25
N THR A 196 -27.69 -18.54 6.77
CA THR A 196 -27.50 -19.23 5.48
C THR A 196 -26.66 -20.50 5.68
N PRO A 197 -26.61 -21.43 4.70
CA PRO A 197 -25.73 -22.59 4.81
C PRO A 197 -24.27 -22.20 5.06
N ALA A 198 -23.60 -22.96 5.94
CA ALA A 198 -22.18 -22.80 6.20
C ALA A 198 -21.35 -23.08 4.94
N THR A 199 -20.35 -22.24 4.69
CA THR A 199 -19.38 -22.44 3.60
C THR A 199 -17.97 -22.18 4.09
N GLY A 200 -16.96 -22.71 3.39
CA GLY A 200 -15.56 -22.37 3.67
C GLY A 200 -15.28 -20.88 3.47
N GLY A 201 -14.19 -20.41 4.08
CA GLY A 201 -13.65 -19.08 3.82
C GLY A 201 -13.27 -18.92 2.35
N VAL A 202 -13.47 -17.70 1.84
CA VAL A 202 -13.19 -17.34 0.45
C VAL A 202 -12.05 -16.35 0.45
N ASP A 203 -11.04 -16.61 -0.36
CA ASP A 203 -10.00 -15.64 -0.63
C ASP A 203 -10.48 -14.67 -1.71
N ALA A 204 -10.89 -13.47 -1.30
CA ALA A 204 -11.49 -12.47 -2.18
C ALA A 204 -10.47 -11.79 -3.09
N SER A 205 -9.18 -11.83 -2.76
CA SER A 205 -8.09 -11.25 -3.56
C SER A 205 -7.48 -12.23 -4.56
N LYS A 206 -7.87 -13.51 -4.49
CA LYS A 206 -7.33 -14.56 -5.36
C LYS A 206 -7.50 -14.22 -6.85
N GLY A 207 -6.40 -14.21 -7.58
CA GLY A 207 -6.37 -13.94 -9.02
C GLY A 207 -6.36 -12.46 -9.39
N PHE A 208 -6.33 -11.56 -8.41
CA PHE A 208 -6.12 -10.13 -8.60
C PHE A 208 -4.66 -9.75 -8.34
N ASN A 209 -4.25 -8.63 -8.92
CA ASN A 209 -2.95 -8.03 -8.64
C ASN A 209 -3.09 -6.81 -7.71
N VAL A 210 -1.93 -6.27 -7.35
CA VAL A 210 -1.71 -5.04 -6.59
C VAL A 210 -0.45 -4.35 -7.10
N HIS A 211 -0.32 -3.03 -6.95
CA HIS A 211 0.92 -2.31 -7.21
C HIS A 211 1.79 -2.26 -5.95
N SER A 212 2.98 -2.86 -6.00
CA SER A 212 3.92 -2.88 -4.87
C SER A 212 5.06 -1.89 -5.08
N ILE A 213 5.38 -1.12 -4.05
CA ILE A 213 6.66 -0.42 -3.87
C ILE A 213 7.47 -1.22 -2.84
N ALA A 214 8.53 -1.87 -3.29
CA ALA A 214 9.41 -2.69 -2.47
C ALA A 214 10.82 -2.09 -2.40
N ILE A 215 11.38 -2.07 -1.18
CA ILE A 215 12.75 -1.62 -0.93
C ILE A 215 13.44 -2.55 0.06
N GLN A 216 14.61 -3.07 -0.32
CA GLN A 216 15.53 -3.77 0.56
C GLN A 216 16.66 -2.79 0.94
N VAL A 217 16.75 -2.48 2.24
CA VAL A 217 17.59 -1.41 2.78
C VAL A 217 18.63 -1.98 3.75
N PRO A 218 19.92 -1.61 3.67
CA PRO A 218 20.89 -1.95 4.72
C PRO A 218 20.41 -1.52 6.11
N ARG A 219 20.54 -2.38 7.13
CA ARG A 219 20.05 -2.06 8.50
C ARG A 219 20.64 -0.74 9.03
N THR A 220 21.91 -0.48 8.76
CA THR A 220 22.62 0.76 9.15
C THR A 220 22.04 2.03 8.52
N HIS A 221 21.18 1.93 7.51
CA HIS A 221 20.54 3.08 6.88
C HIS A 221 19.30 3.57 7.62
N VAL A 222 18.70 2.71 8.46
CA VAL A 222 17.39 2.89 9.10
C VAL A 222 17.46 2.87 10.62
N THR A 223 18.50 2.29 11.21
CA THR A 223 18.73 2.34 12.66
C THR A 223 19.18 3.73 13.12
N ARG A 224 18.78 4.08 14.34
CA ARG A 224 18.95 5.42 14.95
C ARG A 224 20.37 5.97 14.90
N ASN A 225 21.35 5.14 15.21
CA ASN A 225 22.77 5.49 15.27
C ASN A 225 23.57 4.96 14.07
N GLY A 226 22.90 4.38 13.07
CA GLY A 226 23.53 3.76 11.91
C GLY A 226 24.31 2.47 12.22
N SER A 227 24.06 1.84 13.36
CA SER A 227 24.64 0.54 13.73
C SER A 227 23.80 -0.64 13.23
N ALA A 228 24.34 -1.86 13.29
CA ALA A 228 23.61 -3.09 13.00
C ALA A 228 23.58 -3.97 14.25
N PRO A 229 22.73 -3.65 15.24
CA PRO A 229 22.72 -4.35 16.52
C PRO A 229 22.33 -5.83 16.34
N SER A 230 22.95 -6.72 17.09
CA SER A 230 22.63 -8.16 17.08
C SER A 230 21.60 -8.54 18.13
N ASP A 231 21.46 -7.74 19.20
CA ASP A 231 20.49 -7.95 20.27
C ASP A 231 19.12 -7.38 19.86
N PRO A 232 18.06 -8.21 19.75
CA PRO A 232 16.72 -7.71 19.43
C PRO A 232 16.11 -6.83 20.54
N LEU A 233 16.68 -6.82 21.75
CA LEU A 233 16.26 -5.94 22.85
C LEU A 233 17.00 -4.59 22.86
N ASP A 234 18.01 -4.40 22.00
CA ASP A 234 18.63 -3.09 21.83
C ASP A 234 17.60 -2.13 21.20
N ALA A 235 17.38 -0.97 21.81
CA ALA A 235 16.47 0.03 21.27
C ALA A 235 16.85 0.48 19.84
N ASN A 236 18.13 0.39 19.46
CA ASN A 236 18.58 0.67 18.09
C ASN A 236 18.20 -0.44 17.09
N ALA A 237 17.73 -1.60 17.56
CA ALA A 237 17.26 -2.72 16.73
C ALA A 237 15.77 -2.60 16.37
N VAL A 238 15.06 -1.66 16.97
CA VAL A 238 13.61 -1.46 16.79
C VAL A 238 13.37 -0.29 15.84
N ILE A 239 12.48 -0.48 14.88
CA ILE A 239 11.96 0.58 14.01
C ILE A 239 10.44 0.46 13.90
N GLY A 240 9.75 1.59 13.89
CA GLY A 240 8.38 1.72 13.40
C GLY A 240 8.39 1.98 11.90
N VAL A 241 7.42 1.42 11.17
CA VAL A 241 7.30 1.59 9.72
C VAL A 241 5.85 1.85 9.36
N TRP A 242 5.62 2.84 8.51
CA TRP A 242 4.32 3.04 7.86
C TRP A 242 4.53 3.57 6.44
N ALA A 243 3.54 3.39 5.59
CA ALA A 243 3.51 3.95 4.25
C ALA A 243 2.44 5.03 4.15
N THR A 244 2.65 6.01 3.27
CA THR A 244 1.71 7.12 3.05
C THR A 244 1.60 7.46 1.57
N ALA A 245 0.41 7.86 1.15
CA ALA A 245 0.19 8.58 -0.10
C ALA A 245 -0.23 10.02 0.21
N SER A 246 0.39 10.97 -0.48
CA SER A 246 0.13 12.40 -0.32
C SER A 246 -0.23 13.07 -1.64
N ARG A 247 -1.12 14.06 -1.57
CA ARG A 247 -1.53 14.94 -2.68
C ARG A 247 -1.05 16.37 -2.43
N GLN A 248 -0.87 17.17 -3.46
CA GLN A 248 -0.66 18.60 -3.23
C GLN A 248 -1.96 19.24 -2.73
N ARG A 249 -1.83 20.19 -1.79
CA ARG A 249 -2.96 20.79 -1.07
C ARG A 249 -4.05 21.39 -1.98
N ALA A 250 -3.69 21.89 -3.15
CA ALA A 250 -4.63 22.50 -4.09
C ALA A 250 -4.56 21.82 -5.45
N LEU A 251 -5.74 21.51 -6.00
CA LEU A 251 -5.92 21.04 -7.37
C LEU A 251 -6.80 22.04 -8.13
N ILE A 252 -6.25 22.64 -9.19
CA ILE A 252 -6.94 23.57 -10.07
C ILE A 252 -7.26 22.85 -11.37
N ARG A 253 -8.56 22.61 -11.62
CA ARG A 253 -9.05 22.03 -12.87
C ARG A 253 -9.11 23.11 -13.94
N GLN A 254 -8.54 22.84 -15.11
CA GLN A 254 -8.61 23.76 -16.24
C GLN A 254 -9.72 23.33 -17.24
N PRO A 255 -10.23 24.25 -18.07
CA PRO A 255 -11.23 23.91 -19.09
C PRO A 255 -10.73 22.93 -20.16
N GLN A 256 -9.42 22.86 -20.37
CA GLN A 256 -8.79 21.95 -21.32
C GLN A 256 -8.67 20.54 -20.69
N PRO A 257 -9.21 19.49 -21.32
CA PRO A 257 -9.08 18.12 -20.83
C PRO A 257 -7.62 17.75 -20.58
N GLY A 258 -7.35 17.04 -19.49
CA GLY A 258 -6.01 16.55 -19.16
C GLY A 258 -5.03 17.57 -18.58
N ARG A 259 -5.40 18.85 -18.47
CA ARG A 259 -4.58 19.86 -17.74
C ARG A 259 -5.15 20.12 -16.35
N GLN A 260 -4.47 19.56 -15.36
CA GLN A 260 -4.65 19.86 -13.96
C GLN A 260 -3.41 20.60 -13.47
N HIS A 261 -3.59 21.62 -12.62
CA HIS A 261 -2.48 22.29 -11.96
C HIS A 261 -2.59 22.04 -10.47
N GLU A 262 -1.59 21.35 -9.94
CA GLU A 262 -1.45 21.12 -8.53
C GLU A 262 -0.56 22.19 -7.90
N ALA A 263 -0.84 22.59 -6.66
CA ALA A 263 -0.03 23.59 -5.97
C ALA A 263 -0.05 23.41 -4.44
N GLY A 264 1.00 23.95 -3.81
CA GLY A 264 1.14 23.98 -2.36
C GLY A 264 1.86 22.76 -1.80
N PRO A 265 1.96 22.65 -0.46
CA PRO A 265 2.65 21.54 0.18
C PRO A 265 1.89 20.23 0.00
N TRP A 266 2.61 19.13 0.12
CA TRP A 266 2.04 17.78 0.21
C TRP A 266 1.17 17.63 1.47
N VAL A 267 0.05 16.94 1.32
CA VAL A 267 -0.90 16.59 2.37
C VAL A 267 -1.17 15.10 2.27
N GLN A 268 -0.95 14.39 3.37
CA GLN A 268 -1.25 12.97 3.49
C GLN A 268 -2.75 12.75 3.34
N VAL A 269 -3.12 11.84 2.44
CA VAL A 269 -4.52 11.46 2.18
C VAL A 269 -4.80 10.00 2.50
N SER A 270 -3.75 9.17 2.58
CA SER A 270 -3.79 7.77 3.00
C SER A 270 -2.54 7.43 3.81
N ARG A 271 -2.68 6.53 4.77
CA ARG A 271 -1.56 5.88 5.46
C ARG A 271 -1.89 4.44 5.79
N LEU A 272 -0.85 3.64 5.98
CA LEU A 272 -0.98 2.29 6.50
C LEU A 272 0.27 1.90 7.29
N GLY A 273 0.06 1.41 8.51
CA GLY A 273 1.10 0.83 9.37
C GLY A 273 0.61 -0.38 10.16
N GLU A 274 -0.70 -0.49 10.35
CA GLU A 274 -1.37 -1.58 11.06
C GLU A 274 -2.51 -2.14 10.19
N PRO A 275 -2.68 -3.48 10.11
CA PRO A 275 -3.71 -4.10 9.29
C PRO A 275 -5.11 -3.83 9.83
N LEU A 276 -6.08 -3.59 8.94
CA LEU A 276 -7.51 -3.62 9.25
C LEU A 276 -7.99 -2.57 10.26
N ILE A 277 -7.10 -1.69 10.73
CA ILE A 277 -7.45 -0.66 11.70
C ILE A 277 -8.43 0.32 11.08
N ASN A 278 -8.08 0.95 9.96
CA ASN A 278 -8.97 1.92 9.36
C ASN A 278 -10.25 1.24 8.85
N GLU A 279 -10.14 -0.01 8.41
CA GLU A 279 -11.14 -0.82 7.74
C GLU A 279 -12.29 -1.23 8.69
N VAL A 280 -11.94 -1.77 9.87
CA VAL A 280 -12.92 -2.40 10.78
C VAL A 280 -12.95 -1.79 12.19
N ILE A 281 -11.94 -1.01 12.57
CA ILE A 281 -11.86 -0.38 13.91
C ILE A 281 -12.32 1.07 13.87
N ILE A 282 -11.83 1.85 12.90
CA ILE A 282 -12.14 3.27 12.81
C ILE A 282 -13.56 3.48 12.23
N PRO A 283 -14.43 4.27 12.90
CA PRO A 283 -15.79 4.50 12.41
C PRO A 283 -15.84 5.19 11.06
N LEU A 284 -16.93 4.97 10.32
CA LEU A 284 -17.08 5.45 8.94
C LEU A 284 -16.75 6.94 8.77
N GLY A 285 -17.30 7.79 9.65
CA GLY A 285 -17.12 9.25 9.60
C GLY A 285 -15.76 9.75 10.08
N LYS A 286 -14.84 8.86 10.46
CA LYS A 286 -13.50 9.18 10.98
C LYS A 286 -12.37 8.62 10.12
N LYS A 287 -12.65 7.74 9.16
CA LYS A 287 -11.62 7.07 8.35
C LYS A 287 -10.75 8.02 7.54
N ASP A 288 -11.35 9.02 6.90
CA ASP A 288 -10.59 10.04 6.16
C ASP A 288 -9.70 10.87 7.11
N TYR A 289 -10.17 11.12 8.33
CA TYR A 289 -9.39 11.84 9.33
C TYR A 289 -8.23 10.99 9.86
N TRP A 290 -8.46 9.72 10.18
CA TRP A 290 -7.40 8.78 10.58
C TRP A 290 -6.32 8.66 9.50
N ASN A 291 -6.71 8.63 8.22
CA ASN A 291 -5.76 8.65 7.10
C ASN A 291 -4.90 9.91 7.02
N SER A 292 -5.40 11.04 7.52
CA SER A 292 -4.71 12.34 7.46
C SER A 292 -3.77 12.61 8.63
N THR A 293 -3.80 11.79 9.69
CA THR A 293 -3.01 11.98 10.92
C THR A 293 -1.72 11.17 10.91
N TYR A 294 -0.80 11.51 11.82
CA TYR A 294 0.42 10.75 12.04
C TYR A 294 0.21 9.66 13.09
N PRO A 295 1.00 8.57 13.09
CA PRO A 295 0.98 7.57 14.16
C PRO A 295 1.16 8.18 15.56
N ALA A 296 1.96 9.25 15.69
CA ALA A 296 2.12 10.01 16.94
C ALA A 296 0.79 10.52 17.53
N ASP A 297 -0.23 10.73 16.71
CA ASP A 297 -1.53 11.23 17.12
C ASP A 297 -2.57 10.11 17.35
N ASP A 298 -2.21 8.83 17.24
CA ASP A 298 -3.19 7.71 17.25
C ASP A 298 -3.92 7.53 18.58
N SER A 299 -3.37 8.05 19.68
CA SER A 299 -4.03 8.04 20.99
C SER A 299 -5.43 8.68 20.98
N GLN A 300 -5.71 9.59 20.06
CA GLN A 300 -7.04 10.19 19.89
C GLN A 300 -8.12 9.22 19.41
N PHE A 301 -7.72 8.07 18.87
CA PHE A 301 -8.59 7.02 18.36
C PHE A 301 -8.73 5.84 19.34
N ILE A 302 -7.98 5.83 20.46
CA ILE A 302 -7.85 4.69 21.38
C ILE A 302 -9.19 4.12 21.85
N GLN A 303 -10.24 4.94 21.97
CA GLN A 303 -11.57 4.44 22.36
C GLN A 303 -12.12 3.38 21.40
N TYR A 304 -11.78 3.45 20.11
CA TYR A 304 -12.23 2.50 19.08
C TYR A 304 -11.42 1.21 19.11
N TYR A 305 -10.14 1.28 19.48
CA TYR A 305 -9.30 0.10 19.68
C TYR A 305 -9.71 -0.67 20.93
N ASN A 306 -9.98 0.05 22.03
CA ASN A 306 -10.39 -0.55 23.29
C ASN A 306 -11.81 -1.11 23.23
N ASN A 307 -12.69 -0.51 22.42
CA ASN A 307 -14.07 -0.94 22.27
C ASN A 307 -14.47 -0.98 20.78
N PRO A 308 -13.98 -1.97 20.00
CA PRO A 308 -14.29 -2.06 18.58
C PRO A 308 -15.79 -2.29 18.35
N GLU A 309 -16.38 -1.57 17.40
CA GLU A 309 -17.80 -1.70 17.08
C GLU A 309 -18.16 -3.14 16.67
N LEU A 310 -17.29 -3.80 15.88
CA LEU A 310 -17.47 -5.20 15.50
C LEU A 310 -17.62 -6.12 16.72
N ALA A 311 -16.84 -5.91 17.78
CA ALA A 311 -16.94 -6.72 19.01
C ALA A 311 -18.29 -6.53 19.72
N GLY A 312 -18.88 -5.33 19.65
CA GLY A 312 -20.23 -5.06 20.15
C GLY A 312 -21.34 -5.66 19.27
N LEU A 313 -21.11 -5.77 17.96
CA LEU A 313 -22.06 -6.35 17.01
C LEU A 313 -22.12 -7.88 17.06
N LEU A 314 -20.99 -8.56 17.31
CA LEU A 314 -20.92 -10.02 17.26
C LEU A 314 -21.98 -10.75 18.11
N PRO A 315 -22.30 -10.36 19.36
CA PRO A 315 -23.36 -11.02 20.14
C PRO A 315 -24.77 -10.83 19.57
N VAL A 316 -25.00 -9.75 18.83
CA VAL A 316 -26.28 -9.47 18.14
C VAL A 316 -26.37 -10.26 16.84
N LEU A 317 -25.28 -10.25 16.05
CA LEU A 317 -25.16 -10.97 14.79
C LEU A 317 -25.11 -12.49 15.00
N TYR A 318 -24.62 -12.96 16.15
CA TYR A 318 -24.49 -14.37 16.50
C TYR A 318 -25.03 -14.66 17.92
N PRO A 319 -26.37 -14.65 18.10
CA PRO A 319 -26.98 -14.83 19.42
C PRO A 319 -26.55 -16.13 20.10
N GLY A 320 -25.96 -16.02 21.29
CA GLY A 320 -25.54 -17.17 22.11
C GLY A 320 -24.23 -17.85 21.68
N VAL A 321 -23.57 -17.39 20.62
CA VAL A 321 -22.31 -17.98 20.12
C VAL A 321 -21.09 -17.48 20.88
N PHE A 322 -21.12 -16.22 21.34
CA PHE A 322 -19.99 -15.56 22.01
C PHE A 322 -20.31 -15.19 23.47
N PRO A 323 -20.53 -16.18 24.37
CA PRO A 323 -21.05 -15.93 25.72
C PRO A 323 -20.10 -15.12 26.61
N ASN A 324 -18.79 -15.13 26.32
CA ASN A 324 -17.77 -14.42 27.11
C ASN A 324 -17.32 -13.11 26.46
N LEU A 325 -17.81 -12.75 25.26
CA LEU A 325 -17.32 -11.55 24.58
C LEU A 325 -17.72 -10.26 25.33
N ALA A 326 -18.90 -10.26 25.94
CA ALA A 326 -19.36 -9.14 26.77
C ALA A 326 -18.44 -8.85 27.98
N THR A 327 -17.73 -9.85 28.51
CA THR A 327 -16.80 -9.63 29.64
C THR A 327 -15.47 -9.00 29.21
N LEU A 328 -15.16 -9.02 27.91
CA LEU A 328 -13.95 -8.42 27.35
C LEU A 328 -14.15 -6.97 26.89
N ASN A 329 -15.40 -6.54 26.74
CA ASN A 329 -15.79 -5.19 26.32
C ASN A 329 -16.22 -4.30 27.51
N ALA A 330 -15.96 -4.73 28.75
CA ALA A 330 -16.41 -4.09 30.00
C ALA A 330 -15.28 -3.30 30.69
#